data_AF-A0A2D6E3F0-F1
#
_entry.id   AF-A0A2D6E3F0-F1
#
_cell.length_a   1.000
_cell.length_b   1.000
_cell.length_c   1.000
_cell.angle_alpha   90.00
_cell.angle_beta   90.00
_cell.angle_gamma   90.00
#
_symmetry.space_group_name_H-M   'P 1'
#
loop_
_entity.id
_entity.type
_entity.pdbx_description
1 polymer ?
#
loop_
_entity_poly.entity_id
_entity_poly.type
_entity_poly.pdbx_seq_one_letter_code
_entity_poly.pdbx_strand_id
1 'polypeptide(L)'
;MNAKDEKRLEDFYKCLVKEEKTFVGYPVNSTFDYSELFNFLSIPLNNVGDPFCSSYYGLDSREFEREVLGWFAELYNAPKENYWGYVTNGGTEGNLYGLYLARELYPKGVVYYSQDT
;
A
#
# COMPACT_ATOMS: atom_id res chain seq x y z
N MET A 1 -0.25 29.42 2.42
CA MET A 1 1.21 29.25 2.53
C MET A 1 1.85 30.63 2.37
N ASN A 2 3.02 30.90 2.96
CA ASN A 2 3.71 32.18 2.69
C ASN A 2 4.75 31.98 1.58
N ALA A 3 5.25 33.09 1.01
CA ALA A 3 6.20 33.06 -0.09
C ALA A 3 7.53 32.34 0.23
N LYS A 4 7.95 32.33 1.50
CA LYS A 4 9.16 31.61 1.93
C LYS A 4 8.95 30.10 1.88
N ASP A 5 7.78 29.64 2.32
CA ASP A 5 7.41 28.22 2.31
C ASP A 5 7.18 27.71 0.88
N GLU A 6 6.53 28.50 0.03
CA GLU A 6 6.38 28.21 -1.42
C GLU A 6 7.73 28.01 -2.10
N LYS A 7 8.66 28.96 -1.91
CA LYS A 7 10.01 28.85 -2.45
C LYS A 7 10.74 27.60 -1.95
N ARG A 8 10.58 27.26 -0.68
CA ARG A 8 11.19 26.06 -0.09
C ARG A 8 10.68 24.78 -0.75
N LEU A 9 9.38 24.69 -1.02
CA LEU A 9 8.79 23.53 -1.68
C LEU A 9 9.22 23.42 -3.15
N GLU A 10 9.29 24.54 -3.87
CA GLU A 10 9.80 24.57 -5.24
C GLU A 10 11.27 24.11 -5.32
N ASP A 11 12.12 24.62 -4.43
CA ASP A 11 13.54 24.26 -4.37
C ASP A 11 13.70 22.77 -4.00
N PHE A 12 12.88 22.27 -3.08
CA PHE A 12 12.84 20.85 -2.74
C PHE A 12 12.41 19.96 -3.91
N TYR A 13 11.35 20.35 -4.63
CA TYR A 13 10.88 19.64 -5.82
C TYR A 13 11.97 19.56 -6.91
N LYS A 14 12.66 20.67 -7.19
CA LYS A 14 13.80 20.69 -8.14
C LYS A 14 14.93 19.76 -7.73
N CYS A 15 15.21 19.67 -6.42
CA CYS A 15 16.19 18.74 -5.88
C CYS A 15 15.78 17.29 -6.17
N LEU A 16 14.54 16.91 -5.84
CA LEU A 16 14.03 15.55 -6.06
C LEU A 16 14.03 15.15 -7.54
N VAL A 17 13.58 16.04 -8.43
CA VAL A 17 13.60 15.81 -9.89
C VAL A 17 15.02 15.61 -10.43
N LYS A 18 16.03 16.21 -9.79
CA LYS A 18 17.42 15.98 -10.16
C LYS A 18 17.90 14.59 -9.69
N GLU A 19 17.62 14.22 -8.45
CA GLU A 19 18.02 12.94 -7.87
C GLU A 19 17.37 11.75 -8.59
N GLU A 20 16.08 11.87 -8.93
CA GLU A 20 15.28 10.84 -9.62
C GLU A 20 15.91 10.39 -10.96
N LYS A 21 16.56 11.30 -11.69
CA LYS A 21 17.28 10.98 -12.95
C LYS A 21 18.41 9.97 -12.80
N THR A 22 18.95 9.82 -11.60
CA THR A 22 20.05 8.89 -11.29
C THR A 22 19.64 7.82 -10.27
N PHE A 23 18.35 7.74 -9.94
CA PHE A 23 17.85 6.85 -8.92
C PHE A 23 17.72 5.41 -9.45
N VAL A 24 18.73 4.60 -9.16
CA VAL A 24 18.79 3.17 -9.57
C VAL A 24 19.15 2.23 -8.41
N GLY A 25 19.30 2.75 -7.19
CA GLY A 25 19.79 2.01 -6.03
C GLY A 25 18.73 1.24 -5.24
N TYR A 26 17.44 1.38 -5.59
CA TYR A 26 16.34 0.75 -4.88
C TYR A 26 15.26 0.26 -5.87
N PRO A 27 14.56 -0.84 -5.57
CA PRO A 27 13.55 -1.43 -6.45
C PRO A 27 12.21 -0.70 -6.33
N VAL A 28 12.13 0.52 -6.87
CA VAL A 28 10.91 1.32 -6.89
C VAL A 28 10.59 1.72 -8.33
N ASN A 29 9.34 1.55 -8.74
CA ASN A 29 8.87 2.10 -10.01
C ASN A 29 8.82 3.63 -9.91
N SER A 30 9.59 4.34 -10.73
CA SER A 30 9.53 5.81 -10.83
C SER A 30 8.57 6.31 -11.91
N THR A 31 8.06 5.42 -12.76
CA THR A 31 7.18 5.77 -13.89
C THR A 31 5.72 5.57 -13.48
N PHE A 32 5.12 6.59 -12.89
CA PHE A 32 3.70 6.65 -12.55
C PHE A 32 3.16 8.08 -12.66
N ASP A 33 1.88 8.21 -12.99
CA ASP A 33 1.15 9.48 -12.96
C ASP A 33 -0.18 9.28 -12.22
N TYR A 34 -0.37 10.02 -11.13
CA TYR A 34 -1.57 10.00 -10.30
C TYR A 34 -2.44 11.24 -10.48
N SER A 35 -2.17 12.06 -11.50
CA SER A 35 -2.87 13.33 -11.72
C SER A 35 -4.39 13.18 -11.79
N GLU A 36 -4.88 12.08 -12.40
CA GLU A 36 -6.31 11.74 -12.47
C GLU A 36 -6.96 11.52 -11.09
N LEU A 37 -6.15 11.19 -10.07
CA LEU A 37 -6.62 10.90 -8.72
C LEU A 37 -6.47 12.07 -7.74
N PHE A 38 -5.83 13.18 -8.13
CA PHE A 38 -5.49 14.28 -7.20
C PHE A 38 -6.71 14.91 -6.52
N ASN A 39 -7.87 14.92 -7.17
CA ASN A 39 -9.10 15.44 -6.58
C ASN A 39 -9.52 14.66 -5.31
N PHE A 40 -9.22 13.36 -5.25
CA PHE A 40 -9.54 12.53 -4.09
C PHE A 40 -8.64 12.82 -2.88
N LEU A 41 -7.45 13.41 -3.07
CA LEU A 41 -6.54 13.76 -1.96
C LEU A 41 -7.11 14.88 -1.05
N SER A 42 -8.15 15.57 -1.51
CA SER A 42 -8.88 16.57 -0.71
C SER A 42 -10.00 15.95 0.14
N ILE A 43 -10.25 14.65 0.00
CA ILE A 43 -11.26 13.88 0.72
C ILE A 43 -10.54 13.02 1.76
N PRO A 44 -11.00 12.96 3.03
CA PRO A 44 -10.36 12.14 4.05
C PRO A 44 -10.75 10.66 3.88
N LEU A 45 -10.32 10.02 2.79
CA LEU A 45 -10.61 8.61 2.54
C LEU A 45 -10.00 7.73 3.63
N ASN A 46 -10.78 6.76 4.14
CA ASN A 46 -10.30 5.82 5.14
C ASN A 46 -11.02 4.46 5.07
N ASN A 47 -10.28 3.41 4.67
CA ASN A 47 -10.79 2.04 4.61
C ASN A 47 -10.72 1.35 6.00
N VAL A 48 -11.32 1.95 7.02
CA VAL A 48 -11.19 1.49 8.41
C VAL A 48 -11.86 0.14 8.71
N GLY A 49 -11.07 -0.91 8.91
CA GLY A 49 -11.57 -2.24 9.26
C GLY A 49 -11.62 -3.18 8.07
N ASP A 50 -12.51 -4.17 8.11
CA ASP A 50 -12.50 -5.25 7.13
C ASP A 50 -13.02 -4.80 5.74
N PRO A 51 -12.29 -5.07 4.63
CA PRO A 51 -12.70 -4.67 3.28
C PRO A 51 -14.01 -5.30 2.77
N PHE A 52 -14.41 -6.44 3.33
CA PHE A 52 -15.62 -7.19 3.00
C PHE A 52 -16.80 -6.89 3.94
N CYS A 53 -16.57 -6.13 5.02
CA CYS A 53 -17.63 -5.67 5.90
C CYS A 53 -18.09 -4.24 5.58
N SER A 54 -19.35 -3.95 5.90
CA SER A 54 -19.87 -2.59 5.87
C SER A 54 -19.21 -1.70 6.92
N SER A 55 -19.16 -0.40 6.62
CA SER A 55 -18.57 0.62 7.48
C SER A 55 -19.56 1.73 7.75
N TYR A 56 -19.46 2.32 8.95
CA TYR A 56 -20.17 3.57 9.27
C TYR A 56 -19.42 4.82 8.81
N TYR A 57 -18.19 4.69 8.29
CA TYR A 57 -17.37 5.84 7.90
C TYR A 57 -17.88 6.54 6.64
N GLY A 58 -18.29 5.77 5.62
CA GLY A 58 -18.93 6.28 4.40
C GLY A 58 -18.01 7.01 3.40
N LEU A 59 -16.83 7.47 3.83
CA LEU A 59 -15.80 8.05 2.96
C LEU A 59 -14.65 7.05 2.78
N ASP A 60 -14.91 5.95 2.08
CA ASP A 60 -13.92 4.90 1.85
C ASP A 60 -13.83 4.49 0.38
N SER A 61 -12.83 3.67 0.09
CA SER A 61 -12.49 3.16 -1.23
C SER A 61 -12.46 1.63 -1.26
N ARG A 62 -13.22 0.96 -0.37
CA ARG A 62 -13.16 -0.50 -0.21
C ARG A 62 -13.59 -1.27 -1.45
N GLU A 63 -14.42 -0.66 -2.30
CA GLU A 63 -14.78 -1.24 -3.59
C GLU A 63 -13.53 -1.44 -4.46
N PHE A 64 -12.73 -0.39 -4.63
CA PHE A 64 -11.44 -0.48 -5.34
C PHE A 64 -10.45 -1.40 -4.62
N GLU A 65 -10.44 -1.42 -3.29
CA GLU A 65 -9.62 -2.38 -2.53
C GLU A 65 -9.99 -3.83 -2.88
N ARG A 66 -11.29 -4.17 -2.91
CA ARG A 66 -11.75 -5.51 -3.28
C ARG A 66 -11.44 -5.86 -4.74
N GLU A 67 -11.48 -4.90 -5.65
CA GLU A 67 -11.05 -5.12 -7.04
C GLU A 67 -9.56 -5.50 -7.12
N VAL A 68 -8.70 -4.78 -6.39
CA VAL A 68 -7.26 -5.09 -6.32
C VAL A 68 -7.02 -6.46 -5.68
N LEU A 69 -7.73 -6.77 -4.59
CA LEU A 69 -7.64 -8.08 -3.95
C LEU A 69 -8.09 -9.21 -4.89
N GLY A 70 -9.18 -9.00 -5.63
CA GLY A 70 -9.68 -9.96 -6.62
C GLY A 70 -8.66 -10.21 -7.74
N TRP A 71 -8.01 -9.15 -8.23
CA TRP A 71 -6.96 -9.27 -9.25
C TRP A 71 -5.77 -10.10 -8.75
N PHE A 72 -5.27 -9.84 -7.53
CA PHE A 72 -4.18 -10.64 -6.97
C PHE A 72 -4.60 -12.07 -6.61
N ALA A 73 -5.84 -12.27 -6.16
CA ALA A 73 -6.40 -13.59 -5.90
C ALA A 73 -6.41 -14.44 -7.19
N GLU A 74 -6.81 -13.85 -8.32
CA GLU A 74 -6.74 -14.50 -9.63
C GLU A 74 -5.29 -14.79 -10.04
N LEU A 75 -4.40 -13.78 -9.94
CA LEU A 75 -2.98 -13.92 -10.29
C LEU A 75 -2.29 -15.07 -9.54
N TYR A 76 -2.61 -15.26 -8.26
CA TYR A 76 -2.03 -16.31 -7.42
C TYR A 76 -2.85 -17.61 -7.37
N ASN A 77 -3.89 -17.75 -8.19
CA ASN A 77 -4.79 -18.90 -8.20
C ASN A 77 -5.38 -19.22 -6.82
N ALA A 78 -5.72 -18.19 -6.05
CA ALA A 78 -6.43 -18.38 -4.79
C ALA A 78 -7.79 -19.05 -5.04
N PRO A 79 -8.28 -19.88 -4.10
CA PRO A 79 -9.60 -20.48 -4.23
C PRO A 79 -10.68 -19.41 -4.46
N LYS A 80 -11.44 -19.55 -5.55
CA LYS A 80 -12.55 -18.64 -5.87
C LYS A 80 -13.52 -18.57 -4.68
N GLU A 81 -13.93 -17.36 -4.32
CA GLU A 81 -14.81 -17.08 -3.17
C GLU A 81 -14.31 -17.60 -1.81
N ASN A 82 -13.03 -17.98 -1.71
CA ASN A 82 -12.42 -18.46 -0.47
C ASN A 82 -11.00 -17.92 -0.33
N TYR A 83 -10.91 -16.60 -0.31
CA TYR A 83 -9.74 -15.82 0.05
C TYR A 83 -10.15 -14.67 0.96
N TRP A 84 -9.21 -14.19 1.76
CA TRP A 84 -9.36 -12.98 2.55
C TRP A 84 -8.04 -12.23 2.52
N GLY A 85 -8.11 -10.91 2.53
CA GLY A 85 -6.95 -10.03 2.53
C GLY A 85 -7.37 -8.57 2.60
N TYR A 86 -6.36 -7.70 2.66
CA TYR A 86 -6.52 -6.25 2.66
C TYR A 86 -5.28 -5.60 2.04
N VAL A 87 -5.40 -4.36 1.55
CA VAL A 87 -4.26 -3.62 0.99
C VAL A 87 -3.41 -3.05 2.12
N THR A 88 -2.13 -3.40 2.13
CA THR A 88 -1.18 -3.01 3.19
C THR A 88 -0.41 -1.73 2.82
N ASN A 89 0.25 -1.11 3.81
CA ASN A 89 1.15 0.03 3.58
C ASN A 89 2.52 -0.38 3.05
N GLY A 90 2.75 -1.67 2.80
CA GLY A 90 4.00 -2.19 2.26
C GLY A 90 4.29 -3.63 2.72
N GLY A 91 5.33 -4.23 2.13
CA GLY A 91 5.68 -5.63 2.37
C GLY A 91 5.99 -5.97 3.82
N THR A 92 6.52 -5.02 4.61
CA THR A 92 6.78 -5.21 6.04
C THR A 92 5.50 -5.51 6.82
N GLU A 93 4.44 -4.74 6.58
CA GLU A 93 3.14 -4.96 7.23
C GLU A 93 2.54 -6.31 6.80
N GLY A 94 2.57 -6.62 5.50
CA GLY A 94 2.10 -7.90 4.98
C GLY A 94 2.83 -9.10 5.59
N ASN A 95 4.15 -9.04 5.70
CA ASN A 95 4.96 -10.08 6.35
C ASN A 95 4.62 -10.24 7.83
N LEU A 96 4.48 -9.13 8.56
CA LEU A 96 4.12 -9.15 9.98
C LEU A 96 2.73 -9.76 10.19
N TYR A 97 1.75 -9.37 9.37
CA TYR A 97 0.40 -9.91 9.47
C TYR A 97 0.35 -11.40 9.11
N GLY A 98 1.06 -11.82 8.07
CA GLY A 98 1.18 -13.23 7.69
C GLY A 98 1.80 -14.08 8.80
N LEU A 99 2.87 -13.60 9.44
CA LEU A 99 3.51 -14.27 10.58
C LEU A 99 2.60 -14.26 11.82
N TYR A 100 1.86 -13.19 12.06
CA TYR A 100 0.87 -13.12 13.12
C TYR A 100 -0.19 -14.21 12.95
N LEU A 101 -0.82 -14.32 11.78
CA LEU A 101 -1.78 -15.38 11.48
C LEU A 101 -1.16 -16.78 11.63
N ALA A 102 0.04 -16.98 11.09
CA ALA A 102 0.73 -18.26 11.20
C ALA A 102 0.98 -18.66 12.66
N ARG A 103 1.35 -17.71 13.53
CA ARG A 103 1.54 -17.94 14.96
C ARG A 103 0.22 -18.35 15.65
N GLU A 104 -0.88 -17.66 15.36
CA GLU A 104 -2.19 -17.98 15.94
C GLU A 104 -2.68 -19.37 15.53
N LEU A 105 -2.43 -19.77 14.28
CA LEU A 105 -2.81 -21.09 13.76
C LEU A 105 -1.84 -22.21 14.18
N TYR A 106 -0.56 -21.90 14.32
CA TYR A 106 0.51 -22.85 14.60
C TYR A 106 1.40 -22.36 15.75
N PRO A 107 0.94 -22.43 17.02
CA PRO A 107 1.63 -21.84 18.17
C PRO A 107 2.99 -22.49 18.51
N LYS A 108 3.30 -23.66 17.92
CA LYS A 108 4.59 -24.35 18.02
C LYS A 108 5.38 -24.34 16.71
N GLY A 109 4.92 -23.57 15.72
CA GLY A 109 5.58 -23.45 14.42
C GLY A 109 6.97 -22.82 14.56
N VAL A 110 7.87 -23.20 13.65
CA VAL A 110 9.21 -22.63 13.53
C VAL A 110 9.26 -21.80 12.26
N VAL A 111 9.71 -20.56 12.38
CA VAL A 111 9.88 -19.65 11.24
C VAL A 111 11.28 -19.84 10.67
N TYR A 112 11.36 -19.98 9.35
CA TYR A 112 12.61 -20.01 8.60
C TYR A 112 12.64 -18.80 7.65
N TYR A 113 13.79 -18.14 7.55
CA TYR A 113 14.01 -17.02 6.66
C TYR A 113 15.47 -17.02 6.19
N SER A 114 15.75 -16.41 5.03
CA SER A 114 17.12 -16.26 4.54
C SER A 114 17.89 -15.29 5.44
N GLN A 115 19.17 -15.59 5.69
CA GLN A 115 20.05 -14.64 6.39
C GLN A 115 20.34 -13.40 5.52
N ASP A 116 20.30 -13.54 4.21
CA ASP A 116 20.60 -12.46 3.27
C ASP A 116 19.53 -11.37 3.28
N THR A 117 20.00 -10.12 3.28
CA THR A 117 19.23 -8.87 3.14
C THR A 117 19.83 -8.01 2.05
#